data_AF-A0A267T2K4-F1
#
_entry.id   AF-A0A267T2K4-F1
#
_cell.length_a   1.000
_cell.length_b   1.000
_cell.length_c   1.000
_cell.angle_alpha   90.00
_cell.angle_beta   90.00
_cell.angle_gamma   90.00
#
_symmetry.space_group_name_H-M   'P 1'
#
loop_
_entity.id
_entity.type
_entity.pdbx_description
1 polymer ?
#
loop_
_entity_poly.entity_id
_entity_poly.type
_entity_poly.pdbx_seq_one_letter_code
_entity_poly.pdbx_strand_id
1 'polypeptide(L)'
;MKRVGIMINFHEYNALRAYTHREKRMTEAYYRKQNSTSFWILDPSLIVASLFHSHFEYEYKESDYGASIMKFQIHEAMALSNALSTLGEPIFENLHARLSSEISKWKPSLTALTFENWYNNHKYGYKHEFGEFDELDEIYLDVFQQSFIEENFKDDL
;
A
#
# COMPACT_ATOMS: atom_id res chain seq x y z
N MET A 1 -7.02 1.10 -10.41
CA MET A 1 -7.16 -0.17 -9.63
C MET A 1 -8.35 -0.09 -8.66
N LYS A 2 -9.01 -1.21 -8.32
CA LYS A 2 -10.09 -1.20 -7.30
C LYS A 2 -9.50 -1.00 -5.91
N ARG A 3 -9.75 0.17 -5.31
CA ARG A 3 -9.36 0.51 -3.94
C ARG A 3 -10.30 -0.16 -2.91
N VAL A 4 -9.75 -0.52 -1.77
CA VAL A 4 -10.47 -1.00 -0.58
C VAL A 4 -10.86 0.21 0.27
N GLY A 5 -12.16 0.41 0.49
CA GLY A 5 -12.67 1.50 1.33
C GLY A 5 -12.99 0.99 2.73
N ILE A 6 -12.49 1.68 3.76
CA ILE A 6 -12.82 1.40 5.16
C ILE A 6 -13.29 2.67 5.86
N MET A 7 -14.37 2.55 6.64
CA MET A 7 -14.78 3.61 7.56
C MET A 7 -13.88 3.59 8.79
N ILE A 8 -13.28 4.74 9.08
CA ILE A 8 -12.46 4.95 10.27
C ILE A 8 -13.13 6.03 11.10
N ASN A 9 -13.35 5.75 12.39
CA ASN A 9 -13.87 6.74 13.33
C ASN A 9 -12.75 7.61 13.91
N PHE A 10 -13.15 8.65 14.65
CA PHE A 10 -12.22 9.61 15.26
C PHE A 10 -11.15 8.96 16.15
N HIS A 11 -11.55 8.04 17.02
CA HIS A 11 -10.63 7.40 17.96
C HIS A 11 -9.66 6.48 17.22
N GLU A 12 -10.14 5.71 16.24
CA GLU A 12 -9.34 4.81 15.43
C GLU A 12 -8.33 5.58 14.58
N TYR A 13 -8.75 6.70 13.99
CA TYR A 13 -7.84 7.57 13.25
C TYR A 13 -6.72 8.11 14.13
N ASN A 14 -7.05 8.61 15.32
CA ASN A 14 -6.03 9.14 16.23
C ASN A 14 -5.11 8.04 16.79
N ALA A 15 -5.63 6.83 17.00
CA ALA A 15 -4.81 5.68 17.36
C ALA A 15 -3.84 5.30 16.23
N LEU A 16 -4.31 5.23 14.98
CA LEU A 16 -3.46 4.99 13.80
C LEU A 16 -2.42 6.10 13.62
N ARG A 17 -2.81 7.37 13.80
CA ARG A 17 -1.87 8.50 13.80
C ARG A 17 -0.77 8.33 14.84
N ALA A 18 -1.14 8.10 16.09
CA ALA A 18 -0.16 7.94 17.17
C ALA A 18 0.79 6.77 16.88
N TYR A 19 0.25 5.65 16.41
CA TYR A 19 1.02 4.46 16.03
C TYR A 19 2.00 4.76 14.89
N THR A 20 1.52 5.23 13.74
CA THR A 20 2.35 5.50 12.55
C THR A 20 3.40 6.59 12.80
N HIS A 21 3.10 7.62 13.61
CA HIS A 21 4.09 8.61 14.05
C HIS A 21 5.16 8.01 14.96
N ARG A 22 4.78 7.12 15.89
CA ARG A 22 5.75 6.41 16.74
C ARG A 22 6.70 5.57 15.91
N GLU A 23 6.18 4.80 14.96
CA GLU A 23 7.00 3.89 14.15
C GLU A 23 7.94 4.63 13.20
N LYS A 24 7.51 5.75 12.62
CA LYS A 24 8.39 6.63 11.86
C LYS A 24 9.53 7.17 12.72
N ARG A 25 9.23 7.69 13.93
CA ARG A 25 10.26 8.22 14.84
C ARG A 25 11.24 7.15 15.30
N MET A 26 10.77 5.92 15.56
CA MET A 26 11.63 4.78 15.89
C MET A 26 12.58 4.45 14.74
N THR A 27 12.06 4.40 13.52
CA THR A 27 12.84 4.17 12.30
C THR A 27 13.88 5.27 12.09
N GLU A 28 13.49 6.54 12.20
CA GLU A 28 14.41 7.68 12.11
C GLU A 28 15.49 7.66 13.19
N ALA A 29 15.13 7.33 14.43
CA ALA A 29 16.08 7.23 15.53
C ALA A 29 17.08 6.09 15.33
N TYR A 30 16.63 4.96 14.77
CA TYR A 30 17.47 3.84 14.41
C TYR A 30 18.52 4.25 13.37
N TYR A 31 18.10 4.87 12.25
CA TYR A 31 19.01 5.34 11.21
C TYR A 31 19.92 6.48 11.64
N ARG A 32 19.51 7.32 12.59
CA ARG A 32 20.39 8.36 13.16
C ARG A 32 21.50 7.79 14.04
N LYS A 33 21.27 6.65 14.72
CA LYS A 33 22.25 6.04 15.65
C LYS A 33 23.13 4.98 15.01
N GLN A 34 22.60 4.21 14.07
CA GLN A 34 23.37 3.22 13.34
C GLN A 34 23.71 3.76 11.95
N ASN A 35 25.00 4.01 11.68
CA ASN A 35 25.54 4.12 10.31
C ASN A 35 25.49 2.76 9.57
N SER A 36 24.49 1.92 9.83
CA SER A 36 24.38 0.55 9.31
C SER A 36 23.12 0.41 8.48
N THR A 37 23.30 -0.05 7.25
CA THR A 37 22.25 -0.43 6.29
C THR A 37 21.61 -1.79 6.60
N SER A 38 21.75 -2.29 7.83
CA SER A 38 21.21 -3.59 8.24
C SER A 38 19.69 -3.52 8.43
N PHE A 39 18.98 -3.58 7.32
CA PHE A 39 17.52 -3.53 7.23
C PHE A 39 16.84 -4.75 7.87
N TRP A 40 17.56 -5.88 7.95
CA TRP A 40 17.09 -7.17 8.46
C TRP A 40 16.73 -7.17 9.96
N ILE A 41 17.10 -6.14 10.71
CA ILE A 41 16.87 -6.02 12.16
C ILE A 41 15.55 -5.28 12.44
N LEU A 42 15.01 -4.55 11.46
CA LEU A 42 13.73 -3.86 11.60
C LEU A 42 12.59 -4.83 11.33
N ASP A 43 11.66 -4.90 12.27
CA ASP A 43 10.41 -5.65 12.09
C ASP A 43 9.65 -5.04 10.89
N PRO A 44 9.31 -5.86 9.86
CA PRO A 44 8.59 -5.39 8.66
C PRO A 44 7.30 -4.63 8.96
N SER A 45 6.63 -4.92 10.09
CA SER A 45 5.43 -4.19 10.52
C SER A 45 5.72 -2.72 10.83
N LEU A 46 6.93 -2.39 11.32
CA LEU A 46 7.36 -1.01 11.60
C LEU A 46 7.53 -0.21 10.31
N ILE A 47 8.12 -0.84 9.28
CA ILE A 47 8.32 -0.23 7.97
C ILE A 47 6.96 0.04 7.33
N VAL A 48 6.08 -0.97 7.31
CA VAL A 48 4.73 -0.84 6.78
C VAL A 48 3.94 0.25 7.50
N ALA A 49 3.96 0.29 8.83
CA ALA A 49 3.30 1.34 9.60
C ALA A 49 3.87 2.74 9.30
N SER A 50 5.18 2.86 9.10
CA SER A 50 5.81 4.13 8.75
C SER A 50 5.41 4.64 7.36
N LEU A 51 5.13 3.74 6.40
CA LEU A 51 4.62 4.12 5.07
C LEU A 51 3.24 4.77 5.16
N PHE A 52 2.43 4.40 6.15
CA PHE A 52 1.12 5.00 6.37
C PHE A 52 1.16 6.37 7.05
N HIS A 53 2.32 6.85 7.50
CA HIS A 53 2.42 8.12 8.23
C HIS A 53 1.83 9.31 7.46
N SER A 54 2.04 9.39 6.15
CA SER A 54 1.50 10.45 5.29
C SER A 54 -0.03 10.47 5.26
N HIS A 55 -0.68 9.31 5.48
CA HIS A 55 -2.13 9.20 5.57
C HIS A 55 -2.69 9.73 6.90
N PHE A 56 -1.84 9.89 7.92
CA PHE A 56 -2.23 10.25 9.29
C PHE A 56 -1.42 11.43 9.86
N GLU A 57 -1.04 12.40 9.03
CA GLU A 57 -0.19 13.52 9.47
C GLU A 57 -0.91 14.45 10.46
N TYR A 58 -2.16 14.77 10.16
CA TYR A 58 -2.91 15.79 10.88
C TYR A 58 -3.65 15.22 12.09
N GLU A 59 -3.56 15.94 13.22
CA GLU A 59 -4.43 15.73 14.35
C GLU A 59 -5.78 16.38 14.07
N TYR A 60 -6.83 15.57 14.04
CA TYR A 60 -8.18 16.11 13.97
C TYR A 60 -8.74 16.31 15.37
N LYS A 61 -9.60 17.32 15.51
CA LYS A 61 -10.49 17.45 16.67
C LYS A 61 -11.76 16.65 16.40
N GLU A 62 -12.38 16.13 17.45
CA GLU A 62 -13.59 15.32 17.34
C GLU A 62 -14.73 16.07 16.63
N SER A 63 -14.82 17.39 16.84
CA SER A 63 -15.77 18.29 16.17
C SER A 63 -15.62 18.36 14.65
N ASP A 64 -14.41 18.08 14.16
CA ASP A 64 -14.03 18.25 12.76
C ASP A 64 -14.03 16.89 12.03
N TYR A 65 -14.26 15.80 12.77
CA TYR A 65 -14.14 14.44 12.27
C TYR A 65 -15.51 13.85 11.91
N GLY A 66 -15.84 13.87 10.62
CA GLY A 66 -16.90 13.00 10.09
C GLY A 66 -16.43 11.55 10.00
N ALA A 67 -17.36 10.59 9.90
CA ALA A 67 -17.00 9.22 9.54
C ALA A 67 -16.38 9.19 8.13
N SER A 68 -15.06 9.29 8.06
CA SER A 68 -14.34 9.37 6.80
C SER A 68 -14.11 7.97 6.24
N ILE A 69 -14.34 7.81 4.93
CA ILE A 69 -13.97 6.58 4.22
C ILE A 69 -12.53 6.75 3.76
N MET A 70 -11.59 6.06 4.41
CA MET A 70 -10.25 5.92 3.89
C MET A 70 -10.24 4.88 2.77
N LYS A 71 -9.52 5.18 1.69
CA LYS A 71 -9.37 4.28 0.54
C LYS A 71 -7.91 3.90 0.40
N PHE A 72 -7.65 2.61 0.35
CA PHE A 72 -6.32 2.02 0.19
C PHE A 72 -6.26 1.20 -1.10
N GLN A 73 -5.10 1.15 -1.75
CA GLN A 73 -4.82 0.08 -2.71
C GLN A 73 -4.85 -1.28 -1.98
N ILE A 74 -5.10 -2.37 -2.70
CA ILE A 74 -5.27 -3.69 -2.07
C ILE A 74 -4.01 -4.13 -1.29
N HIS A 75 -2.82 -3.85 -1.81
CA HIS A 75 -1.56 -4.20 -1.15
C HIS A 75 -1.33 -3.35 0.11
N GLU A 76 -1.69 -2.07 0.07
CA GLU A 76 -1.69 -1.19 1.25
C GLU A 76 -2.66 -1.71 2.31
N ALA A 77 -3.89 -2.06 1.93
CA ALA A 77 -4.88 -2.61 2.84
C ALA A 77 -4.40 -3.89 3.51
N MET A 78 -3.80 -4.82 2.75
CA MET A 78 -3.22 -6.06 3.28
C MET A 78 -2.05 -5.77 4.24
N ALA A 79 -1.17 -4.84 3.88
CA ALA A 79 -0.03 -4.48 4.70
C ALA A 79 -0.48 -3.85 6.04
N LEU A 80 -1.41 -2.89 5.99
CA LEU A 80 -2.00 -2.29 7.20
C LEU A 80 -2.71 -3.34 8.06
N SER A 81 -3.50 -4.23 7.44
CA SER A 81 -4.20 -5.30 8.17
C SER A 81 -3.24 -6.20 8.94
N ASN A 82 -2.11 -6.58 8.31
CA ASN A 82 -1.06 -7.37 8.95
C ASN A 82 -0.35 -6.62 10.06
N ALA A 83 -0.12 -5.31 9.92
CA ALA A 83 0.47 -4.50 10.98
C ALA A 83 -0.47 -4.38 12.19
N LEU A 84 -1.79 -4.26 11.95
CA LEU A 84 -2.77 -4.15 13.04
C LEU A 84 -2.97 -5.45 13.82
N SER A 85 -2.82 -6.61 13.17
CA SER A 85 -3.01 -7.91 13.82
C SER A 85 -1.98 -8.22 14.90
N THR A 86 -0.82 -7.54 14.88
CA THR A 86 0.26 -7.74 15.86
C THR A 86 0.17 -6.81 17.07
N LEU A 87 -0.69 -5.79 17.05
CA LEU A 87 -0.74 -4.76 18.11
C LEU A 87 -1.54 -5.19 19.35
N GLY A 88 -2.52 -6.08 19.20
CA GLY A 88 -3.28 -6.65 20.32
C GLY A 88 -4.11 -5.65 21.15
N GLU A 89 -4.26 -4.40 20.69
CA GLU A 89 -5.13 -3.42 21.35
C GLU A 89 -6.57 -3.53 20.82
N PRO A 90 -7.61 -3.48 21.67
CA PRO A 90 -9.01 -3.66 21.24
C PRO A 90 -9.48 -2.68 20.16
N ILE A 91 -8.90 -1.47 20.13
CA ILE A 91 -9.20 -0.47 19.10
C ILE A 91 -8.71 -0.91 17.71
N PHE A 92 -7.57 -1.59 17.66
CA PHE A 92 -6.99 -2.13 16.42
C PHE A 92 -7.58 -3.47 16.02
N GLU A 93 -8.04 -4.29 16.98
CA GLU A 93 -8.72 -5.55 16.67
C GLU A 93 -10.01 -5.34 15.86
N ASN A 94 -10.84 -4.37 16.28
CA ASN A 94 -12.07 -4.02 15.57
C ASN A 94 -11.79 -3.46 14.17
N LEU A 95 -10.77 -2.60 14.06
CA LEU A 95 -10.35 -2.04 12.79
C LEU A 95 -9.79 -3.13 11.85
N HIS A 96 -8.94 -4.00 12.37
CA HIS A 96 -8.39 -5.16 11.67
C HIS A 96 -9.50 -6.07 11.14
N ALA A 97 -10.50 -6.41 11.97
CA ALA A 97 -11.62 -7.25 11.56
C ALA A 97 -12.42 -6.62 10.41
N ARG A 98 -12.71 -5.31 10.48
CA ARG A 98 -13.40 -4.59 9.38
C ARG A 98 -12.55 -4.55 8.12
N LEU A 99 -11.26 -4.24 8.24
CA LEU A 99 -10.34 -4.19 7.10
C LEU A 99 -10.19 -5.55 6.43
N SER A 100 -10.01 -6.61 7.21
CA SER A 100 -9.95 -7.99 6.73
C SER A 100 -11.24 -8.42 6.03
N SER A 101 -12.41 -8.02 6.53
CA SER A 101 -13.69 -8.22 5.85
C SER A 101 -13.71 -7.53 4.48
N GLU A 102 -13.31 -6.26 4.40
CA GLU A 102 -13.29 -5.53 3.12
C GLU A 102 -12.26 -6.09 2.13
N ILE A 103 -11.09 -6.52 2.61
CA ILE A 103 -10.10 -7.25 1.81
C ILE A 103 -10.69 -8.56 1.27
N SER A 104 -11.42 -9.32 2.08
CA SER A 104 -12.01 -10.60 1.66
C SER A 104 -13.08 -10.44 0.56
N LYS A 105 -13.75 -9.28 0.52
CA LYS A 105 -14.71 -8.92 -0.55
C LYS A 105 -14.02 -8.49 -1.82
N TRP A 106 -12.76 -8.07 -1.75
CA TRP A 106 -11.98 -7.70 -2.91
C TRP A 106 -11.72 -8.94 -3.76
N LYS A 107 -12.04 -8.83 -5.05
CA LYS A 107 -11.71 -9.85 -6.04
C LYS A 107 -10.75 -9.25 -7.06
N PRO A 108 -9.66 -9.96 -7.41
CA PRO A 108 -8.85 -9.55 -8.54
C PRO A 108 -9.77 -9.50 -9.76
N SER A 109 -9.74 -8.37 -10.46
CA SER A 109 -10.49 -8.27 -11.69
C SER A 109 -9.80 -9.18 -12.70
N LEU A 110 -10.41 -10.30 -13.06
CA LEU A 110 -9.89 -11.19 -14.11
C LEU A 110 -9.91 -10.53 -15.50
N THR A 111 -10.61 -9.40 -15.61
CA THR A 111 -10.60 -8.48 -16.76
C THR A 111 -9.63 -7.30 -16.58
N ALA A 112 -8.89 -7.21 -15.47
CA ALA A 112 -7.86 -6.19 -15.35
C ALA A 112 -6.79 -6.44 -16.40
N LEU A 113 -6.44 -5.38 -17.11
CA LEU A 113 -5.28 -5.35 -17.99
C LEU A 113 -4.04 -5.75 -17.16
N THR A 114 -3.51 -6.94 -17.38
CA THR A 114 -2.22 -7.35 -16.82
C THR A 114 -1.10 -6.74 -17.67
N PHE A 115 0.09 -6.60 -17.10
CA PHE A 115 1.26 -6.12 -17.84
C PHE A 115 1.54 -6.98 -19.07
N GLU A 116 1.50 -8.31 -18.92
CA GLU A 116 1.62 -9.27 -20.03
C GLU A 116 0.53 -9.07 -21.09
N ASN A 117 -0.74 -8.91 -20.70
CA ASN A 117 -1.83 -8.67 -21.65
C ASN A 117 -1.69 -7.32 -22.36
N TRP A 118 -1.22 -6.28 -21.66
CA TRP A 118 -0.93 -4.97 -22.25
C TRP A 118 0.22 -5.08 -23.25
N TYR A 119 1.31 -5.77 -22.90
CA TYR A 119 2.47 -5.97 -23.78
C TYR A 119 2.08 -6.74 -25.05
N ASN A 120 1.33 -7.85 -24.88
CA ASN A 120 0.89 -8.71 -25.98
C ASN A 120 -0.12 -8.04 -26.92
N ASN A 121 -0.91 -7.09 -26.41
CA ASN A 121 -1.97 -6.41 -27.17
C ASN A 121 -1.70 -4.91 -27.35
N HIS A 122 -0.44 -4.47 -27.21
CA HIS A 122 -0.10 -3.05 -27.27
C HIS A 122 -0.32 -2.48 -28.66
N LYS A 123 -0.81 -1.24 -28.77
CA LYS A 123 -1.07 -0.57 -30.05
C LYS A 123 0.18 -0.41 -30.94
N TYR A 124 1.37 -0.42 -30.33
CA TYR A 124 2.66 -0.35 -31.03
C TYR A 124 3.24 -1.73 -31.37
N GLY A 125 2.59 -2.83 -30.99
CA GLY A 125 3.02 -4.18 -31.35
C GLY A 125 4.31 -4.63 -30.66
N TYR A 126 4.49 -4.36 -29.36
CA TYR A 126 5.73 -4.70 -28.65
C TYR A 126 6.10 -6.18 -28.75
N LYS A 127 5.14 -7.10 -28.65
CA LYS A 127 5.39 -8.53 -28.89
C LYS A 127 6.06 -8.81 -30.26
N HIS A 128 5.70 -8.05 -31.29
CA HIS A 128 6.29 -8.19 -32.62
C HIS A 128 7.74 -7.68 -32.67
N GLU A 129 8.04 -6.59 -31.96
CA GLU A 129 9.35 -5.92 -31.99
C GLU A 129 10.37 -6.54 -31.02
N PHE A 130 9.92 -7.02 -29.86
CA PHE A 130 10.76 -7.43 -28.74
C PHE A 130 10.62 -8.91 -28.37
N GLY A 131 9.73 -9.65 -29.03
CA GLY A 131 9.57 -11.10 -28.83
C GLY A 131 8.50 -11.48 -27.80
N GLU A 132 8.48 -12.76 -27.43
CA GLU A 132 7.53 -13.29 -26.43
C GLU A 132 7.80 -12.68 -25.04
N PHE A 133 6.74 -12.48 -24.26
CA PHE A 133 6.83 -11.83 -22.96
C PHE A 133 7.81 -12.53 -22.00
N ASP A 134 7.78 -13.86 -21.98
CA ASP A 134 8.64 -14.70 -21.13
C ASP A 134 10.11 -14.68 -21.53
N GLU A 135 10.44 -14.12 -22.71
CA GLU A 135 11.79 -14.02 -23.26
C GLU A 135 12.40 -12.62 -23.12
N LEU A 136 11.67 -11.67 -22.51
CA LEU A 136 12.16 -10.31 -22.30
C LEU A 136 13.32 -10.27 -21.30
N ASP A 137 14.40 -9.59 -21.67
CA ASP A 137 15.48 -9.26 -20.74
C ASP A 137 14.97 -8.32 -19.62
N GLU A 138 15.57 -8.43 -18.43
CA GLU A 138 15.21 -7.63 -17.23
C GLU A 138 15.17 -6.12 -17.48
N ILE A 139 16.09 -5.61 -18.32
CA ILE A 139 16.15 -4.18 -18.66
C ILE A 139 14.90 -3.73 -19.43
N TYR A 140 14.42 -4.54 -20.36
CA TYR A 140 13.21 -4.23 -21.13
C TYR A 140 11.95 -4.40 -20.30
N LEU A 141 11.93 -5.40 -19.41
CA LEU A 141 10.85 -5.57 -18.44
C LEU A 141 10.65 -4.30 -17.61
N ASP A 142 11.71 -3.73 -17.04
CA ASP A 142 11.62 -2.50 -16.24
C ASP A 142 11.07 -1.31 -17.04
N VAL A 143 11.59 -1.09 -18.26
CA VAL A 143 11.17 0.02 -19.14
C VAL A 143 9.70 -0.10 -19.54
N PHE A 144 9.27 -1.30 -19.93
CA PHE A 144 7.90 -1.56 -20.34
C PHE A 144 6.95 -1.56 -19.15
N GLN A 145 7.38 -2.03 -17.99
CA GLN A 145 6.58 -2.00 -16.77
C GLN A 145 6.36 -0.56 -16.31
N GLN A 146 7.37 0.31 -16.40
CA GLN A 146 7.21 1.73 -16.16
C GLN A 146 6.22 2.37 -17.16
N SER A 147 6.34 2.06 -18.45
CA SER A 147 5.42 2.56 -19.49
C SER A 147 3.98 2.08 -19.24
N PHE A 148 3.79 0.82 -18.86
CA PHE A 148 2.50 0.26 -18.47
C PHE A 148 1.89 1.01 -17.28
N ILE A 149 2.70 1.36 -16.27
CA ILE A 149 2.26 2.14 -15.11
C ILE A 149 1.83 3.55 -15.52
N GLU A 150 2.66 4.24 -16.31
CA GLU A 150 2.40 5.62 -16.76
C GLU A 150 1.19 5.74 -17.69
N GLU A 151 0.93 4.74 -18.53
CA GLU A 151 -0.21 4.78 -19.45
C GLU A 151 -1.54 4.46 -18.77
N ASN A 152 -1.54 3.61 -17.74
CA ASN A 152 -2.77 3.02 -17.21
C ASN A 152 -3.10 3.45 -15.77
N PHE A 153 -2.14 4.01 -15.03
CA PHE A 153 -2.30 4.29 -13.60
C PHE A 153 -1.74 5.66 -13.15
N LYS A 154 -1.41 6.54 -14.09
CA LYS A 154 -0.81 7.86 -13.79
C LYS A 154 -1.69 8.80 -12.95
N ASP A 155 -3.01 8.66 -13.03
CA ASP A 155 -3.97 9.41 -12.20
C ASP A 155 -4.31 8.71 -10.88
N ASP A 156 -3.77 7.50 -10.66
CA ASP A 156 -4.01 6.66 -9.48
C ASP A 156 -2.83 6.68 -8.48
N LEU A 157 -1.71 7.32 -8.85
CA LEU A 157 -0.49 7.59 -8.07
C LEU A 157 -0.49 9.03 -7.53
#